data_AF-A0A356KFF2-F1
#
_entry.id   AF-A0A356KFF2-F1
#
_cell.length_a   1.000
_cell.length_b   1.000
_cell.length_c   1.000
_cell.angle_alpha   90.00
_cell.angle_beta   90.00
_cell.angle_gamma   90.00
#
_symmetry.space_group_name_H-M   'P 1'
#
loop_
_entity.id
_entity.type
_entity.pdbx_description
1 polymer ?
#
loop_
_entity_poly.entity_id
_entity_poly.type
_entity_poly.pdbx_seq_one_letter_code
_entity_poly.pdbx_strand_id
1 'polypeptide(L)'
;MKRTLTLFLATLLATGCLEREETIRVSPEGALAIEHQLRGDRGDLDGGAASYPQAGTWQVARSTRTKADGKVEHVLSAKGEFARAADVPTRFAGPQAAGALELSTDLELRPGDEGTTYVFERTYAPRRWAPYERFHQQAFPAEVQALFKQLSRFAELSAADKGRLVGALRRYESDKASRWVSEGAVKAAPDSARLAEARLAIAAAVRARVEGAVDATFVAQALANPAGIEARASELQAAVERAGVEAARDVLALTPEQVARLRGEIGQQRRSFEVSEDLADEAFVVRLRLPGRVLAHNGDALEGSTVVWRFNGKDLRDRRQRLLAKSFLPAGD
;
A
#
# COMPACT_ATOMS: atom_id res chain seq x y z
N MET A 1 9.39 -7.24 -4.31
CA MET A 1 8.47 -8.34 -3.92
C MET A 1 9.14 -9.27 -2.91
N LYS A 2 9.59 -8.73 -1.76
CA LYS A 2 10.61 -9.36 -0.91
C LYS A 2 10.29 -9.30 0.59
N ARG A 3 9.09 -8.86 0.99
CA ARG A 3 8.90 -8.26 2.32
C ARG A 3 7.87 -8.91 3.25
N THR A 4 6.97 -9.79 2.83
CA THR A 4 5.72 -10.09 3.57
C THR A 4 5.81 -10.85 4.92
N LEU A 5 6.91 -11.55 5.23
CA LEU A 5 7.18 -12.14 6.55
C LEU A 5 8.28 -11.39 7.31
N THR A 6 9.24 -10.86 6.55
CA THR A 6 10.31 -10.01 7.04
C THR A 6 9.77 -8.68 7.53
N LEU A 7 8.69 -8.13 6.98
CA LEU A 7 8.18 -6.81 7.35
C LEU A 7 7.66 -6.79 8.78
N PHE A 8 7.09 -7.88 9.33
CA PHE A 8 6.66 -7.89 10.73
C PHE A 8 7.85 -7.82 11.70
N LEU A 9 8.98 -8.47 11.37
CA LEU A 9 10.22 -8.43 12.17
C LEU A 9 11.12 -7.21 11.85
N ALA A 10 11.06 -6.68 10.63
CA ALA A 10 11.98 -5.66 10.10
C ALA A 10 11.37 -4.25 10.00
N THR A 11 10.05 -4.07 10.09
CA THR A 11 9.43 -2.72 10.22
C THR A 11 9.90 -1.98 11.48
N LEU A 12 10.44 -2.70 12.48
CA LEU A 12 11.00 -2.08 13.68
C LEU A 12 12.41 -1.47 13.47
N LEU A 13 13.09 -1.77 12.36
CA LEU A 13 14.50 -1.39 12.15
C LEU A 13 14.76 -0.54 10.90
N ALA A 14 13.80 -0.41 9.99
CA ALA A 14 13.93 0.39 8.76
C ALA A 14 13.04 1.65 8.84
N THR A 15 13.50 2.66 9.56
CA THR A 15 12.90 4.01 9.56
C THR A 15 13.32 4.79 8.30
N GLY A 16 13.07 4.22 7.12
CA GLY A 16 13.15 4.91 5.84
C GLY A 16 11.78 5.44 5.48
N CYS A 17 11.28 6.44 6.21
CA CYS A 17 9.98 7.01 5.90
C CYS A 17 10.07 7.76 4.57
N LEU A 18 9.42 7.23 3.52
CA LEU A 18 9.31 7.93 2.25
C LEU A 18 8.39 9.14 2.43
N GLU A 19 8.90 10.32 2.11
CA GLU A 19 8.10 11.54 2.05
C GLU A 19 7.61 11.75 0.63
N ARG A 20 6.29 11.90 0.47
CA ARG A 20 5.65 12.22 -0.80
C ARG A 20 5.05 13.60 -0.74
N GLU A 21 5.51 14.45 -1.63
CA GLU A 21 4.97 15.78 -1.85
C GLU A 21 4.33 15.86 -3.24
N GLU A 22 3.11 16.37 -3.32
CA GLU A 22 2.40 16.66 -4.55
C GLU A 22 2.02 18.14 -4.57
N THR A 23 2.37 18.84 -5.64
CA THR A 23 1.98 20.23 -5.88
C THR A 23 1.12 20.30 -7.13
N ILE A 24 -0.10 20.79 -6.99
CA ILE A 24 -1.08 20.98 -8.05
C ILE A 24 -1.31 22.47 -8.22
N ARG A 25 -1.15 22.97 -9.45
CA ARG A 25 -1.44 24.35 -9.81
C ARG A 25 -2.51 24.35 -10.89
N VAL A 26 -3.60 25.06 -10.66
CA VAL A 26 -4.70 25.21 -11.62
C VAL A 26 -4.58 26.59 -12.27
N SER A 27 -4.60 26.64 -13.60
CA SER A 27 -4.62 27.88 -14.37
C SER A 27 -6.02 28.51 -14.39
N PRO A 28 -6.18 29.80 -14.74
CA PRO A 28 -7.49 30.41 -14.92
C PRO A 28 -8.40 29.69 -15.94
N GLU A 29 -7.81 29.03 -16.93
CA GLU A 29 -8.52 28.28 -17.96
C GLU A 29 -8.89 26.85 -17.50
N GLY A 30 -8.44 26.44 -16.32
CA GLY A 30 -8.70 25.11 -15.75
C GLY A 30 -7.68 24.03 -16.14
N ALA A 31 -6.56 24.40 -16.77
CA ALA A 31 -5.44 23.47 -16.98
C ALA A 31 -4.71 23.20 -15.67
N LEU A 32 -4.08 22.03 -15.55
CA LEU A 32 -3.36 21.60 -14.34
C LEU A 32 -1.89 21.38 -14.64
N ALA A 33 -1.02 21.94 -13.80
CA ALA A 33 0.38 21.54 -13.69
C ALA A 33 0.58 20.80 -12.37
N ILE A 34 1.03 19.55 -12.45
CA ILE A 34 1.22 18.69 -11.28
C ILE A 34 2.71 18.32 -11.17
N GLU A 35 3.28 18.52 -9.99
CA GLU A 35 4.62 18.11 -9.63
C GLU A 35 4.57 17.14 -8.45
N HIS A 36 5.22 15.99 -8.59
CA HIS A 36 5.49 15.07 -7.50
C HIS A 36 6.96 15.12 -7.11
N GLN A 37 7.23 15.12 -5.82
CA GLN A 37 8.55 14.88 -5.26
C GLN A 37 8.47 13.76 -4.24
N LEU A 38 9.29 12.74 -4.41
CA LEU A 38 9.42 11.65 -3.47
C LEU A 38 10.84 11.62 -2.95
N ARG A 39 10.98 11.57 -1.62
CA ARG A 39 12.27 11.64 -0.93
C ARG A 39 12.40 10.46 0.01
N GLY A 40 13.54 9.77 -0.06
CA GLY A 40 13.81 8.60 0.78
C GLY A 40 15.20 8.04 0.52
N ASP A 41 15.43 6.82 0.98
CA ASP A 41 16.64 6.11 0.59
C ASP A 41 16.49 5.51 -0.82
N ARG A 42 17.60 4.99 -1.37
CA ARG A 42 17.59 4.38 -2.69
C ARG A 42 16.71 3.13 -2.76
N GLY A 43 16.70 2.33 -1.69
CA GLY A 43 15.94 1.09 -1.60
C GLY A 43 14.44 1.33 -1.63
N ASP A 44 13.96 2.43 -1.06
CA ASP A 44 12.55 2.82 -1.06
C ASP A 44 12.08 3.26 -2.46
N LEU A 45 12.94 4.00 -3.17
CA LEU A 45 12.65 4.48 -4.53
C LEU A 45 12.83 3.41 -5.62
N ASP A 46 13.77 2.48 -5.44
CA ASP A 46 14.05 1.38 -6.38
C ASP A 46 13.23 0.12 -6.09
N GLY A 47 12.92 -0.12 -4.81
CA GLY A 47 12.30 -1.35 -4.32
C GLY A 47 10.83 -1.21 -3.90
N GLY A 48 10.37 0.01 -3.60
CA GLY A 48 8.95 0.30 -3.44
C GLY A 48 8.24 -0.10 -4.72
N ALA A 49 7.14 -0.86 -4.62
CA ALA A 49 6.35 -1.31 -5.75
C ALA A 49 5.73 -0.10 -6.47
N ALA A 50 6.57 0.53 -7.30
CA ALA A 50 6.54 1.92 -7.73
C ALA A 50 5.13 2.40 -8.05
N SER A 51 4.46 2.93 -7.04
CA SER A 51 3.21 3.69 -7.14
C SER A 51 3.56 5.16 -7.42
N TYR A 52 4.56 5.37 -8.26
CA TYR A 52 5.13 6.68 -8.58
C TYR A 52 4.87 6.98 -10.04
N PRO A 53 4.70 8.27 -10.41
CA PRO A 53 4.49 8.62 -11.79
C PRO A 53 5.62 8.09 -12.67
N GLN A 54 5.28 7.32 -13.69
CA GLN A 54 6.24 6.76 -14.65
C GLN A 54 6.35 7.61 -15.92
N ALA A 55 7.48 7.51 -16.61
CA ALA A 55 7.70 8.20 -17.87
C ALA A 55 6.61 7.89 -18.90
N GLY A 56 6.28 8.88 -19.73
CA GLY A 56 5.12 8.87 -20.63
C GLY A 56 4.40 10.19 -20.49
N THR A 57 3.31 10.21 -19.73
CA THR A 57 2.60 11.45 -19.37
C THR A 57 3.42 12.35 -18.43
N TRP A 58 4.44 11.80 -17.77
CA TRP A 58 5.27 12.50 -16.81
C TRP A 58 6.70 12.68 -17.30
N GLN A 59 7.26 13.86 -17.04
CA GLN A 59 8.69 14.13 -17.12
C GLN A 59 9.32 13.73 -15.78
N VAL A 60 10.04 12.60 -15.76
CA VAL A 60 10.63 12.03 -14.54
C VAL A 60 12.13 12.32 -14.47
N ALA A 61 12.59 12.82 -13.34
CA ALA A 61 13.99 13.05 -13.04
C ALA A 61 14.35 12.43 -11.68
N ARG A 62 15.58 11.93 -11.57
CA ARG A 62 16.14 11.43 -10.30
C ARG A 62 17.36 12.25 -9.95
N SER A 63 17.47 12.62 -8.68
CA SER A 63 18.61 13.35 -8.15
C SER A 63 18.94 12.89 -6.74
N THR A 64 20.05 13.39 -6.20
CA THR A 64 20.47 13.16 -4.82
C THR A 64 20.70 14.51 -4.16
N ARG A 65 20.38 14.61 -2.87
CA ARG A 65 20.65 15.77 -2.03
C ARG A 65 21.37 15.33 -0.78
N THR A 66 22.43 16.05 -0.40
CA THR A 66 23.07 15.87 0.90
C THR A 66 22.29 16.66 1.95
N LYS A 67 21.80 15.99 2.98
CA LYS A 67 21.16 16.61 4.15
C LYS A 67 22.20 17.32 5.02
N ALA A 68 21.74 18.18 5.94
CA ALA A 68 22.61 18.90 6.87
C ALA A 68 23.44 17.96 7.77
N ASP A 69 22.96 16.73 7.99
CA ASP A 69 23.63 15.66 8.74
C ASP A 69 24.62 14.84 7.89
N GLY A 70 24.85 15.22 6.64
CA GLY A 70 25.75 14.53 5.71
C GLY A 70 25.16 13.29 5.04
N LYS A 71 23.92 12.88 5.37
CA LYS A 71 23.28 11.73 4.72
C LYS A 71 22.82 12.08 3.30
N VAL A 72 22.95 11.12 2.40
CA VAL A 72 22.42 11.22 1.04
C VAL A 72 20.94 10.87 1.04
N GLU A 73 20.11 11.80 0.61
CA GLU A 73 18.71 11.60 0.30
C GLU A 73 18.56 11.45 -1.22
N HIS A 74 17.82 10.43 -1.64
CA HIS A 74 17.45 10.26 -3.03
C HIS A 74 16.11 10.96 -3.29
N VAL A 75 16.01 11.64 -4.42
CA VAL A 75 14.81 12.39 -4.81
C VAL A 75 14.35 11.91 -6.19
N LEU A 76 13.09 11.51 -6.29
CA LEU A 76 12.40 11.32 -7.56
C LEU A 76 11.44 12.49 -7.76
N SER A 77 11.64 13.22 -8.85
CA SER A 77 10.74 14.30 -9.29
C SER A 77 9.97 13.86 -10.53
N ALA A 78 8.68 14.13 -10.57
CA ALA A 78 7.86 13.91 -11.77
C ALA A 78 6.98 15.13 -12.03
N LYS A 79 6.94 15.59 -13.28
CA LYS A 79 6.12 16.74 -13.68
C LYS A 79 5.17 16.38 -14.82
N GLY A 80 3.94 16.82 -14.75
CA GLY A 80 2.91 16.61 -15.78
C GLY A 80 2.07 17.86 -15.97
N GLU A 81 1.70 18.11 -17.22
CA GLU A 81 0.80 19.19 -17.61
C GLU A 81 -0.43 18.58 -18.29
N PHE A 82 -1.61 19.03 -17.88
CA PHE A 82 -2.89 18.45 -18.27
C PHE A 82 -3.85 19.55 -18.68
N ALA A 83 -4.45 19.42 -19.87
CA ALA A 83 -5.41 20.39 -20.35
C ALA A 83 -6.69 20.41 -19.50
N ARG A 84 -7.09 19.26 -18.95
CA ARG A 84 -8.27 19.11 -18.10
C ARG A 84 -7.98 18.18 -16.92
N ALA A 85 -8.73 18.33 -15.84
CA ALA A 85 -8.68 17.42 -14.69
C ALA A 85 -8.89 15.94 -15.06
N ALA A 86 -9.81 15.68 -16.01
CA ALA A 86 -10.08 14.33 -16.52
C ALA A 86 -8.91 13.69 -17.30
N ASP A 87 -7.93 14.49 -17.73
CA ASP A 87 -6.74 14.00 -18.43
C ASP A 87 -5.64 13.56 -17.44
N VAL A 88 -5.80 13.85 -16.14
CA VAL A 88 -4.89 13.40 -15.08
C VAL A 88 -5.02 11.88 -14.89
N PRO A 89 -3.92 11.11 -14.94
CA PRO A 89 -3.97 9.66 -14.75
C PRO A 89 -4.58 9.27 -13.41
N THR A 90 -5.50 8.31 -13.43
CA THR A 90 -6.13 7.76 -12.22
C THR A 90 -5.21 6.80 -11.46
N ARG A 91 -4.05 6.47 -12.03
CA ARG A 91 -2.98 5.66 -11.46
C ARG A 91 -1.63 6.23 -11.88
N PHE A 92 -0.68 6.23 -10.96
CA PHE A 92 0.67 6.68 -11.26
C PHE A 92 1.52 5.68 -12.03
N ALA A 93 1.25 4.40 -11.81
CA ALA A 93 1.88 3.30 -12.52
C ALA A 93 0.97 2.80 -13.65
N GLY A 94 1.55 2.06 -14.59
CA GLY A 94 0.78 1.47 -15.70
C GLY A 94 -0.41 0.63 -15.21
N PRO A 95 -1.41 0.38 -16.08
CA PRO A 95 -2.71 -0.19 -15.70
C PRO A 95 -2.62 -1.56 -15.01
N GLN A 96 -1.51 -2.29 -15.15
CA GLN A 96 -1.28 -3.61 -14.56
C GLN A 96 -0.50 -3.59 -13.23
N ALA A 97 -0.08 -2.43 -12.74
CA ALA A 97 0.67 -2.32 -11.49
C ALA A 97 -0.26 -2.60 -10.29
N ALA A 98 -0.32 -3.87 -9.88
CA ALA A 98 -1.10 -4.29 -8.71
C ALA A 98 -0.63 -3.52 -7.47
N GLY A 99 -1.60 -2.91 -6.77
CA GLY A 99 -1.31 -2.10 -5.59
C GLY A 99 -0.90 -0.65 -5.89
N ALA A 100 -0.91 -0.20 -7.15
CA ALA A 100 -0.73 1.21 -7.47
C ALA A 100 -1.71 2.09 -6.68
N LEU A 101 -1.25 3.28 -6.28
CA LEU A 101 -2.13 4.28 -5.72
C LEU A 101 -3.15 4.72 -6.79
N GLU A 102 -4.43 4.56 -6.45
CA GLU A 102 -5.55 4.97 -7.29
C GLU A 102 -6.13 6.28 -6.80
N LEU A 103 -6.48 7.16 -7.73
CA LEU A 103 -7.01 8.47 -7.43
C LEU A 103 -7.90 9.00 -8.56
N SER A 104 -8.72 10.00 -8.26
CA SER A 104 -9.46 10.79 -9.24
C SER A 104 -9.20 12.28 -9.03
N THR A 105 -9.33 13.07 -10.09
CA THR A 105 -9.20 14.53 -10.04
C THR A 105 -10.32 15.14 -10.85
N ASP A 106 -11.09 15.98 -10.19
CA ASP A 106 -12.24 16.66 -10.74
C ASP A 106 -12.05 18.16 -10.52
N LEU A 107 -12.39 18.95 -11.54
CA LEU A 107 -12.35 20.41 -11.49
C LEU A 107 -13.55 20.94 -12.23
N GLU A 108 -14.38 21.70 -11.53
CA GLU A 108 -15.54 22.37 -12.09
C GLU A 108 -15.29 23.88 -12.11
N LEU A 109 -15.44 24.49 -13.29
CA LEU A 109 -15.42 25.93 -13.49
C LEU A 109 -16.87 26.41 -13.62
N ARG A 110 -17.26 27.34 -12.75
CA ARG A 110 -18.58 27.98 -12.77
C ARG A 110 -18.40 29.47 -13.08
N PRO A 111 -18.43 29.86 -14.37
CA PRO A 111 -18.41 31.27 -14.73
C PRO A 111 -19.70 31.94 -14.27
N GLY A 112 -19.59 33.19 -13.83
CA GLY A 112 -20.70 34.09 -13.53
C GLY A 112 -20.29 35.52 -13.83
N ASP A 113 -21.25 36.44 -13.74
CA ASP A 113 -21.04 37.85 -14.12
C ASP A 113 -19.92 38.53 -13.32
N GLU A 114 -19.78 38.17 -12.05
CA GLU A 114 -18.76 38.74 -11.15
C GLU A 114 -17.41 38.02 -11.22
N GLY A 115 -17.30 36.91 -11.95
CA GLY A 115 -16.08 36.10 -12.04
C GLY A 115 -16.32 34.60 -12.09
N THR A 116 -15.24 33.83 -11.97
CA THR A 116 -15.26 32.37 -12.08
C THR A 116 -15.04 31.72 -10.72
N THR A 117 -15.96 30.85 -10.33
CA THR A 117 -15.78 29.95 -9.18
C THR A 117 -15.15 28.65 -9.62
N TYR A 118 -14.11 28.20 -8.91
CA TYR A 118 -13.46 26.91 -9.13
C TYR A 118 -13.82 25.96 -7.99
N VAL A 119 -14.21 24.74 -8.31
CA VAL A 119 -14.44 23.67 -7.33
C VAL A 119 -13.54 22.49 -7.69
N PHE A 120 -12.54 22.24 -6.86
CA PHE A 120 -11.55 21.18 -7.06
C PHE A 120 -11.79 20.04 -6.07
N GLU A 121 -11.74 18.81 -6.59
CA GLU A 121 -11.77 17.58 -5.80
C GLU A 121 -10.66 16.62 -6.24
N ARG A 122 -9.87 16.14 -5.28
CA ARG A 122 -8.94 15.01 -5.44
C ARG A 122 -9.36 13.92 -4.47
N THR A 123 -9.60 12.71 -4.98
CA THR A 123 -9.97 11.57 -4.13
C THR A 123 -8.97 10.45 -4.30
N TYR A 124 -8.33 10.01 -3.21
CA TYR A 124 -7.55 8.78 -3.20
C TYR A 124 -8.44 7.59 -2.83
N ALA A 125 -8.33 6.51 -3.59
CA ALA A 125 -9.12 5.31 -3.39
C ALA A 125 -8.69 4.55 -2.11
N PRO A 126 -9.65 3.91 -1.42
CA PRO A 126 -9.35 3.13 -0.23
C PRO A 126 -8.59 1.85 -0.57
N ARG A 127 -7.69 1.45 0.32
CA ARG A 127 -7.00 0.16 0.28
C ARG A 127 -7.69 -0.77 1.26
N ARG A 128 -8.18 -1.92 0.77
CA ARG A 128 -8.87 -2.93 1.59
C ARG A 128 -7.90 -3.53 2.61
N TRP A 129 -7.97 -3.07 3.86
CA TRP A 129 -7.03 -3.42 4.92
C TRP A 129 -7.71 -4.05 6.14
N ALA A 130 -8.97 -3.73 6.41
CA ALA A 130 -9.72 -4.17 7.58
C ALA A 130 -9.63 -5.68 7.87
N PRO A 131 -9.66 -6.58 6.88
CA PRO A 131 -9.46 -8.01 7.14
C PRO A 131 -8.08 -8.34 7.73
N TYR A 132 -7.01 -7.74 7.21
CA TYR A 132 -5.65 -7.97 7.70
C TYR A 132 -5.45 -7.34 9.07
N GLU A 133 -6.02 -6.16 9.30
CA GLU A 133 -6.06 -5.54 10.62
C GLU A 133 -6.76 -6.44 11.64
N ARG A 134 -7.89 -7.05 11.26
CA ARG A 134 -8.58 -8.03 12.12
C ARG A 134 -7.71 -9.26 12.38
N PHE A 135 -7.05 -9.82 11.38
CA PHE A 135 -6.13 -10.96 11.57
C PHE A 135 -4.99 -10.58 12.52
N HIS A 136 -4.42 -9.39 12.35
CA HIS A 136 -3.37 -8.87 13.20
C HIS A 136 -3.86 -8.72 14.65
N GLN A 137 -4.97 -8.04 14.89
CA GLN A 137 -5.53 -7.84 16.23
C GLN A 137 -5.87 -9.17 16.93
N GLN A 138 -6.36 -10.15 16.18
CA GLN A 138 -6.68 -11.46 16.71
C GLN A 138 -5.43 -12.31 17.02
N ALA A 139 -4.41 -12.25 16.16
CA ALA A 139 -3.17 -12.99 16.35
C ALA A 139 -2.26 -12.36 17.41
N PHE A 140 -2.26 -11.03 17.51
CA PHE A 140 -1.42 -10.25 18.40
C PHE A 140 -2.28 -9.44 19.39
N PRO A 141 -2.92 -10.09 20.38
CA PRO A 141 -3.52 -9.37 21.49
C PRO A 141 -2.44 -8.65 22.32
N ALA A 142 -2.85 -7.75 23.23
CA ALA A 142 -1.95 -6.83 23.93
C ALA A 142 -0.77 -7.53 24.63
N GLU A 143 -1.00 -8.70 25.23
CA GLU A 143 0.02 -9.52 25.88
C GLU A 143 1.06 -10.07 24.89
N VAL A 144 0.66 -10.47 23.69
CA VAL A 144 1.58 -10.93 22.64
C VAL A 144 2.33 -9.74 22.04
N GLN A 145 1.68 -8.58 21.87
CA GLN A 145 2.35 -7.36 21.44
C GLN A 145 3.44 -6.93 22.44
N ALA A 146 3.19 -7.08 23.74
CA ALA A 146 4.19 -6.82 24.76
C ALA A 146 5.40 -7.76 24.67
N LEU A 147 5.19 -9.03 24.30
CA LEU A 147 6.27 -9.97 24.00
C LEU A 147 7.02 -9.58 22.71
N PHE A 148 6.30 -9.09 21.71
CA PHE A 148 6.90 -8.66 20.44
C PHE A 148 7.90 -7.50 20.62
N LYS A 149 7.65 -6.60 21.58
CA LYS A 149 8.61 -5.55 21.97
C LYS A 149 9.91 -6.10 22.57
N GLN A 150 9.92 -7.37 22.99
CA GLN A 150 11.09 -8.05 23.56
C GLN A 150 11.76 -8.98 22.56
N LEU A 151 11.38 -8.92 21.28
CA LEU A 151 11.85 -9.84 20.25
C LEU A 151 13.37 -9.78 20.02
N SER A 152 14.01 -8.63 20.27
CA SER A 152 15.48 -8.51 20.28
C SER A 152 16.16 -9.41 21.32
N ARG A 153 15.43 -9.82 22.36
CA ARG A 153 15.86 -10.74 23.42
C ARG A 153 15.13 -12.08 23.33
N PHE A 154 14.75 -12.50 22.11
CA PHE A 154 13.99 -13.74 21.91
C PHE A 154 14.63 -14.97 22.56
N ALA A 155 15.97 -15.06 22.56
CA ALA A 155 16.69 -16.16 23.20
C ALA A 155 16.42 -16.26 24.72
N GLU A 156 16.22 -15.12 25.38
CA GLU A 156 15.97 -15.01 26.83
C GLU A 156 14.51 -15.27 27.21
N LEU A 157 13.59 -15.27 26.24
CA LEU A 157 12.18 -15.52 26.50
C LEU A 157 11.96 -16.95 27.02
N SER A 158 10.98 -17.10 27.91
CA SER A 158 10.54 -18.41 28.40
C SER A 158 10.02 -19.27 27.24
N ALA A 159 10.05 -20.60 27.41
CA ALA A 159 9.50 -21.51 26.40
C ALA A 159 8.01 -21.23 26.11
N ALA A 160 7.24 -20.86 27.13
CA ALA A 160 5.84 -20.48 27.00
C ALA A 160 5.67 -19.20 26.16
N ASP A 161 6.50 -18.18 26.40
CA ASP A 161 6.46 -16.91 25.64
C ASP A 161 6.87 -17.10 24.19
N LYS A 162 7.92 -17.89 23.94
CA LYS A 162 8.31 -18.30 22.58
C LYS A 162 7.15 -19.01 21.88
N GLY A 163 6.50 -19.94 22.56
CA GLY A 163 5.32 -20.65 22.06
C GLY A 163 4.17 -19.71 21.69
N ARG A 164 3.88 -18.70 22.54
CA ARG A 164 2.85 -17.68 22.26
C ARG A 164 3.18 -16.84 21.03
N LEU A 165 4.41 -16.35 20.91
CA LEU A 165 4.86 -15.58 19.74
C LEU A 165 4.81 -16.40 18.45
N VAL A 166 5.31 -17.64 18.48
CA VAL A 166 5.27 -18.55 17.32
C VAL A 166 3.83 -18.87 16.94
N GLY A 167 2.96 -19.15 17.91
CA GLY A 167 1.54 -19.40 17.67
C GLY A 167 0.82 -18.20 17.02
N ALA A 168 1.11 -16.99 17.49
CA ALA A 168 0.60 -15.75 16.90
C ALA A 168 1.05 -15.57 15.44
N LEU A 169 2.35 -15.74 15.17
CA LEU A 169 2.91 -15.67 13.81
C LEU A 169 2.27 -16.72 12.88
N ARG A 170 2.18 -17.97 13.33
CA ARG A 170 1.52 -19.05 12.58
C ARG A 170 0.09 -18.69 12.21
N ARG A 171 -0.67 -18.17 13.17
CA ARG A 171 -2.06 -17.79 12.97
C ARG A 171 -2.18 -16.66 11.95
N TYR A 172 -1.43 -15.57 12.15
CA TYR A 172 -1.48 -14.41 11.27
C TYR A 172 -1.13 -14.78 9.82
N GLU A 173 -0.03 -15.50 9.63
CA GLU A 173 0.42 -15.93 8.29
C GLU A 173 -0.57 -16.90 7.64
N SER A 174 -1.15 -17.82 8.41
CA SER A 174 -2.15 -18.76 7.91
C SER A 174 -3.44 -18.04 7.47
N ASP A 175 -3.96 -17.13 8.30
CA ASP A 175 -5.19 -16.39 8.00
C ASP A 175 -5.01 -15.48 6.78
N LYS A 176 -3.86 -14.79 6.70
CA LYS A 176 -3.46 -13.94 5.58
C LYS A 176 -3.36 -14.73 4.27
N ALA A 177 -2.60 -15.82 4.23
CA ALA A 177 -2.42 -16.62 3.02
C ALA A 177 -3.71 -17.35 2.61
N SER A 178 -4.48 -17.88 3.57
CA SER A 178 -5.76 -18.53 3.31
C SER A 178 -6.74 -17.58 2.63
N ARG A 179 -6.76 -16.31 3.04
CA ARG A 179 -7.57 -15.26 2.40
C ARG A 179 -7.17 -15.07 0.95
N TRP A 180 -5.87 -14.91 0.66
CA TRP A 180 -5.39 -14.68 -0.70
C TRP A 180 -5.81 -15.78 -1.66
N VAL A 181 -5.59 -17.03 -1.25
CA VAL A 181 -5.96 -18.20 -2.06
C VAL A 181 -7.47 -18.31 -2.19
N SER A 182 -8.23 -18.11 -1.11
CA SER A 182 -9.70 -18.20 -1.13
C SER A 182 -10.36 -17.16 -2.02
N GLU A 183 -9.90 -15.91 -1.98
CA GLU A 183 -10.41 -14.85 -2.86
C GLU A 183 -10.02 -15.09 -4.32
N GLY A 184 -8.80 -15.60 -4.55
CA GLY A 184 -8.39 -16.02 -5.89
C GLY A 184 -9.26 -17.16 -6.43
N ALA A 185 -9.65 -18.11 -5.57
CA ALA A 185 -10.47 -19.26 -5.95
C ALA A 185 -11.89 -18.83 -6.36
N VAL A 186 -12.49 -17.86 -5.64
CA VAL A 186 -13.77 -17.24 -6.01
C VAL A 186 -13.70 -16.62 -7.40
N LYS A 187 -12.61 -15.94 -7.75
CA LYS A 187 -12.45 -15.33 -9.09
C LYS A 187 -12.14 -16.35 -10.19
N ALA A 188 -11.47 -17.44 -9.84
CA ALA A 188 -11.13 -18.52 -10.79
C ALA A 188 -12.34 -19.39 -11.15
N ALA A 189 -13.27 -19.57 -10.22
CA ALA A 189 -14.48 -20.37 -10.38
C ALA A 189 -15.69 -19.72 -9.68
N PRO A 190 -16.20 -18.57 -10.18
CA PRO A 190 -17.24 -17.80 -9.51
C PRO A 190 -18.56 -18.54 -9.33
N ASP A 191 -18.88 -19.46 -10.25
CA ASP A 191 -20.16 -20.18 -10.28
C ASP A 191 -20.10 -21.55 -9.57
N SER A 192 -18.98 -21.88 -8.92
CA SER A 192 -18.85 -23.19 -8.26
C SER A 192 -19.65 -23.25 -6.96
N ALA A 193 -20.56 -24.23 -6.88
CA ALA A 193 -21.29 -24.55 -5.64
C ALA A 193 -20.37 -25.04 -4.50
N ARG A 194 -19.11 -25.40 -4.80
CA ARG A 194 -18.14 -25.95 -3.84
C ARG A 194 -17.21 -24.90 -3.22
N LEU A 195 -17.47 -23.61 -3.42
CA LEU A 195 -16.62 -22.53 -2.88
C LEU A 195 -16.50 -22.55 -1.35
N ALA A 196 -17.55 -22.93 -0.62
CA ALA A 196 -17.49 -23.03 0.84
C ALA A 196 -16.58 -24.18 1.30
N GLU A 197 -16.71 -25.35 0.68
CA GLU A 197 -15.84 -26.51 0.92
C GLU A 197 -14.38 -26.17 0.59
N ALA A 198 -14.15 -25.51 -0.55
CA ALA A 198 -12.82 -25.12 -0.99
C ALA A 198 -12.14 -24.17 0.02
N ARG A 199 -12.87 -23.20 0.58
CA ARG A 199 -12.34 -22.29 1.61
C ARG A 199 -11.85 -23.04 2.85
N LEU A 200 -12.59 -24.05 3.30
CA LEU A 200 -12.19 -24.88 4.45
C LEU A 200 -10.95 -25.72 4.13
N ALA A 201 -10.92 -26.36 2.96
CA ALA A 201 -9.79 -27.16 2.51
C ALA A 201 -8.51 -26.32 2.33
N ILE A 202 -8.63 -25.13 1.71
CA ILE A 202 -7.55 -24.15 1.57
C ILE A 202 -7.02 -23.77 2.94
N ALA A 203 -7.89 -23.39 3.89
CA ALA A 203 -7.47 -22.96 5.22
C ALA A 203 -6.75 -24.09 5.99
N ALA A 204 -7.23 -25.33 5.87
CA ALA A 204 -6.58 -26.49 6.48
C ALA A 204 -5.20 -26.76 5.88
N ALA A 205 -5.08 -26.76 4.55
CA ALA A 205 -3.81 -27.00 3.85
C ALA A 205 -2.77 -25.92 4.14
N VAL A 206 -3.19 -24.65 4.10
CA VAL A 206 -2.33 -23.50 4.45
C VAL A 206 -1.85 -23.60 5.89
N ARG A 207 -2.75 -23.83 6.85
CA ARG A 207 -2.40 -23.93 8.27
C ARG A 207 -1.41 -25.05 8.53
N ALA A 208 -1.67 -26.25 8.01
CA ALA A 208 -0.77 -27.39 8.15
C ALA A 208 0.63 -27.07 7.62
N ARG A 209 0.71 -26.35 6.48
CA ARG A 209 2.00 -25.97 5.89
C ARG A 209 2.76 -24.94 6.74
N VAL A 210 2.05 -23.96 7.31
CA VAL A 210 2.65 -22.94 8.18
C VAL A 210 3.10 -23.55 9.52
N GLU A 211 2.26 -24.37 10.14
CA GLU A 211 2.57 -25.03 11.42
C GLU A 211 3.80 -25.93 11.34
N GLY A 212 3.96 -26.65 10.23
CA GLY A 212 5.12 -27.52 10.00
C GLY A 212 6.41 -26.77 9.67
N ALA A 213 6.35 -25.48 9.32
CA ALA A 213 7.52 -24.73 8.84
C ALA A 213 7.95 -23.57 9.74
N VAL A 214 7.03 -22.97 10.50
CA VAL A 214 7.30 -21.85 11.39
C VAL A 214 7.36 -22.38 12.82
N ASP A 215 8.53 -22.48 13.42
CA ASP A 215 8.69 -22.87 14.82
C ASP A 215 9.61 -21.88 15.59
N ALA A 216 9.94 -22.19 16.85
CA ALA A 216 10.82 -21.32 17.63
C ALA A 216 12.23 -21.23 17.01
N THR A 217 12.70 -22.31 16.36
CA THR A 217 13.99 -22.35 15.67
C THR A 217 13.97 -21.43 14.45
N PHE A 218 12.89 -21.46 13.65
CA PHE A 218 12.66 -20.57 12.54
C PHE A 218 12.72 -19.10 12.98
N VAL A 219 12.02 -18.74 14.06
CA VAL A 219 12.01 -17.36 14.59
C VAL A 219 13.39 -16.96 15.12
N ALA A 220 14.09 -17.83 15.85
CA ALA A 220 15.44 -17.54 16.33
C ALA A 220 16.42 -17.32 15.16
N GLN A 221 16.35 -18.16 14.13
CA GLN A 221 17.18 -18.03 12.92
C GLN A 221 16.84 -16.76 12.13
N ALA A 222 15.56 -16.39 12.06
CA ALA A 222 15.10 -15.15 11.44
C ALA A 222 15.73 -13.92 12.12
N LEU A 223 15.79 -13.93 13.45
CA LEU A 223 16.38 -12.85 14.24
C LEU A 223 17.91 -12.82 14.16
N ALA A 224 18.54 -13.99 14.12
CA ALA A 224 20.00 -14.09 14.05
C ALA A 224 20.57 -13.75 12.67
N ASN A 225 19.82 -13.97 11.59
CA ASN A 225 20.24 -13.65 10.23
C ASN A 225 19.12 -12.96 9.43
N PRO A 226 18.90 -11.65 9.64
CA PRO A 226 17.89 -10.89 8.91
C PRO A 226 18.11 -10.82 7.39
N ALA A 227 19.34 -11.01 6.89
CA ALA A 227 19.59 -11.06 5.46
C ALA A 227 19.12 -12.40 4.85
N GLY A 228 19.31 -13.50 5.58
CA GLY A 228 18.90 -14.85 5.14
C GLY A 228 17.41 -15.13 5.31
N ILE A 229 16.70 -14.39 6.17
CA ILE A 229 15.26 -14.63 6.38
C ILE A 229 14.43 -14.32 5.15
N GLU A 230 14.85 -13.38 4.29
CA GLU A 230 14.12 -13.00 3.09
C GLU A 230 13.94 -14.20 2.15
N ALA A 231 15.02 -14.94 1.88
CA ALA A 231 14.97 -16.13 1.03
C ALA A 231 14.05 -17.20 1.63
N ARG A 232 14.17 -17.46 2.93
CA ARG A 232 13.35 -18.47 3.63
C ARG A 232 11.88 -18.07 3.73
N ALA A 233 11.59 -16.78 3.93
CA ALA A 233 10.25 -16.23 3.90
C ALA A 233 9.62 -16.43 2.52
N SER A 234 10.37 -16.15 1.45
CA SER A 234 9.94 -16.37 0.07
C SER A 234 9.65 -17.84 -0.22
N GLU A 235 10.53 -18.75 0.25
CA GLU A 235 10.33 -20.19 0.12
C GLU A 235 9.11 -20.70 0.88
N LEU A 236 8.93 -20.25 2.13
CA LEU A 236 7.75 -20.55 2.95
C LEU A 236 6.48 -20.06 2.25
N GLN A 237 6.46 -18.81 1.80
CA GLN A 237 5.34 -18.20 1.10
C GLN A 237 4.97 -18.99 -0.15
N ALA A 238 5.95 -19.33 -1.00
CA ALA A 238 5.72 -20.13 -2.19
C ALA A 238 5.17 -21.52 -1.86
N ALA A 239 5.63 -22.14 -0.76
CA ALA A 239 5.17 -23.44 -0.34
C ALA A 239 3.75 -23.42 0.24
N VAL A 240 3.39 -22.38 1.00
CA VAL A 240 2.03 -22.13 1.51
C VAL A 240 1.05 -21.88 0.35
N GLU A 241 1.46 -21.06 -0.62
CA GLU A 241 0.66 -20.81 -1.83
C GLU A 241 0.42 -22.09 -2.62
N ARG A 242 1.45 -22.91 -2.83
CA ARG A 242 1.29 -24.22 -3.50
C ARG A 242 0.27 -25.09 -2.78
N ALA A 243 0.38 -25.24 -1.47
CA ALA A 243 -0.54 -26.06 -0.68
C ALA A 243 -2.00 -25.57 -0.79
N GLY A 244 -2.22 -24.25 -0.71
CA GLY A 244 -3.55 -23.68 -0.88
C GLY A 244 -4.10 -23.84 -2.31
N VAL A 245 -3.26 -23.64 -3.34
CA VAL A 245 -3.65 -23.81 -4.75
C VAL A 245 -4.00 -25.25 -5.06
N GLU A 246 -3.24 -26.22 -4.54
CA GLU A 246 -3.51 -27.66 -4.70
C GLU A 246 -4.86 -28.01 -4.05
N ALA A 247 -5.10 -27.58 -2.81
CA ALA A 247 -6.38 -27.80 -2.14
C ALA A 247 -7.56 -27.17 -2.91
N ALA A 248 -7.40 -25.95 -3.43
CA ALA A 248 -8.41 -25.28 -4.25
C ALA A 248 -8.68 -26.04 -5.55
N ARG A 249 -7.62 -26.47 -6.25
CA ARG A 249 -7.70 -27.24 -7.50
C ARG A 249 -8.48 -28.53 -7.29
N ASP A 250 -8.14 -29.27 -6.25
CA ASP A 250 -8.68 -30.61 -6.01
C ASP A 250 -10.16 -30.55 -5.63
N VAL A 251 -10.57 -29.57 -4.81
CA VAL A 251 -11.99 -29.39 -4.41
C VAL A 251 -12.83 -28.78 -5.52
N LEU A 252 -12.32 -27.78 -6.23
CA LEU A 252 -13.10 -27.09 -7.27
C LEU A 252 -12.99 -27.74 -8.65
N ALA A 253 -12.17 -28.80 -8.78
CA ALA A 253 -11.82 -29.43 -10.06
C ALA A 253 -11.35 -28.40 -11.10
N LEU A 254 -10.48 -27.47 -10.69
CA LEU A 254 -10.04 -26.36 -11.54
C LEU A 254 -9.26 -26.86 -12.76
N THR A 255 -9.57 -26.32 -13.94
CA THR A 255 -8.76 -26.54 -15.14
C THR A 255 -7.39 -25.87 -15.03
N PRO A 256 -6.39 -26.23 -15.87
CA PRO A 256 -5.10 -25.56 -15.90
C PRO A 256 -5.19 -24.03 -16.06
N GLU A 257 -6.12 -23.54 -16.88
CA GLU A 257 -6.35 -22.11 -17.10
C GLU A 257 -6.90 -21.44 -15.83
N GLN A 258 -7.82 -22.09 -15.13
CA GLN A 258 -8.35 -21.59 -13.86
C GLN A 258 -7.29 -21.58 -12.76
N VAL A 259 -6.40 -22.58 -12.72
CA VAL A 259 -5.25 -22.61 -11.80
C VAL A 259 -4.28 -21.47 -12.11
N ALA A 260 -4.01 -21.18 -13.38
CA ALA A 260 -3.19 -20.05 -13.79
C ALA A 260 -3.82 -18.71 -13.36
N ARG A 261 -5.14 -18.56 -13.55
CA ARG A 261 -5.90 -17.40 -13.09
C ARG A 261 -5.84 -17.24 -11.58
N LEU A 262 -6.06 -18.32 -10.81
CA LEU A 262 -5.95 -18.35 -9.36
C LEU A 262 -4.57 -17.85 -8.89
N ARG A 263 -3.48 -18.37 -9.48
CA ARG A 263 -2.11 -17.92 -9.15
C ARG A 263 -1.89 -16.44 -9.48
N GLY A 264 -2.42 -15.97 -10.61
CA GLY A 264 -2.40 -14.55 -10.98
C GLY A 264 -3.08 -13.67 -9.94
N GLU A 265 -4.28 -14.07 -9.47
CA GLU A 265 -5.05 -13.36 -8.45
C GLU A 265 -4.38 -13.37 -7.07
N ILE A 266 -3.78 -14.48 -6.66
CA ILE A 266 -2.98 -14.56 -5.43
C ILE A 266 -1.81 -13.57 -5.51
N GLY A 267 -1.08 -13.56 -6.63
CA GLY A 267 0.03 -12.64 -6.85
C GLY A 267 -0.40 -11.17 -6.83
N GLN A 268 -1.56 -10.83 -7.39
CA GLN A 268 -2.11 -9.48 -7.32
C GLN A 268 -2.48 -9.06 -5.89
N GLN A 269 -3.15 -9.93 -5.13
CA GLN A 269 -3.53 -9.64 -3.75
C GLN A 269 -2.32 -9.48 -2.84
N ARG A 270 -1.32 -10.36 -2.97
CA ARG A 270 -0.06 -10.27 -2.22
C ARG A 270 0.65 -8.96 -2.50
N ARG A 271 0.80 -8.58 -3.78
CA ARG A 271 1.38 -7.27 -4.15
C ARG A 271 0.58 -6.12 -3.57
N SER A 272 -0.76 -6.16 -3.67
CA SER A 272 -1.62 -5.13 -3.10
C SER A 272 -1.43 -5.00 -1.59
N PHE A 273 -1.31 -6.12 -0.86
CA PHE A 273 -1.03 -6.15 0.57
C PHE A 273 0.35 -5.54 0.86
N GLU A 274 1.41 -6.02 0.20
CA GLU A 274 2.79 -5.53 0.36
C GLU A 274 2.87 -4.02 0.18
N VAL A 275 2.29 -3.49 -0.90
CA VAL A 275 2.27 -2.04 -1.14
C VAL A 275 1.46 -1.32 -0.06
N SER A 276 0.34 -1.87 0.41
CA SER A 276 -0.46 -1.22 1.46
C SER A 276 0.27 -1.17 2.80
N GLU A 277 1.12 -2.17 3.06
CA GLU A 277 1.95 -2.25 4.25
C GLU A 277 3.10 -1.25 4.16
N ASP A 278 3.82 -1.22 3.03
CA ASP A 278 4.89 -0.26 2.74
C ASP A 278 4.37 1.19 2.76
N LEU A 279 3.15 1.45 2.29
CA LEU A 279 2.57 2.81 2.31
C LEU A 279 2.22 3.30 3.72
N ALA A 280 2.05 2.41 4.71
CA ALA A 280 1.36 2.73 5.95
C ALA A 280 2.03 3.84 6.79
N ASP A 281 3.34 4.00 6.66
CA ASP A 281 4.14 5.05 7.31
C ASP A 281 4.63 6.13 6.34
N GLU A 282 4.31 6.05 5.05
CA GLU A 282 4.59 7.12 4.09
C GLU A 282 3.80 8.39 4.46
N ALA A 283 4.50 9.52 4.48
CA ALA A 283 3.90 10.82 4.68
C ALA A 283 3.50 11.43 3.33
N PHE A 284 2.27 11.94 3.25
CA PHE A 284 1.73 12.61 2.09
C PHE A 284 1.52 14.09 2.41
N VAL A 285 2.04 14.96 1.56
CA VAL A 285 1.79 16.40 1.57
C VAL A 285 1.25 16.81 0.21
N VAL A 286 0.00 17.27 0.16
CA VAL A 286 -0.61 17.76 -1.08
C VAL A 286 -0.80 19.26 -0.97
N ARG A 287 -0.30 20.00 -1.95
CA ARG A 287 -0.38 21.45 -2.06
C ARG A 287 -1.20 21.80 -3.29
N LEU A 288 -2.28 22.56 -3.12
CA LEU A 288 -3.12 23.02 -4.23
C LEU A 288 -3.12 24.53 -4.29
N ARG A 289 -2.76 25.08 -5.45
CA ARG A 289 -2.96 26.50 -5.76
C ARG A 289 -4.06 26.64 -6.79
N LEU A 290 -5.16 27.28 -6.38
CA LEU A 290 -6.27 27.64 -7.26
C LEU A 290 -6.18 29.11 -7.68
N PRO A 291 -6.79 29.49 -8.83
CA PRO A 291 -6.93 30.90 -9.20
C PRO A 291 -7.80 31.67 -8.19
N GLY A 292 -7.43 32.93 -7.97
CA GLY A 292 -8.20 33.85 -7.13
C GLY A 292 -8.09 33.56 -5.63
N ARG A 293 -9.14 33.93 -4.88
CA ARG A 293 -9.21 33.79 -3.43
C ARG A 293 -9.87 32.47 -3.05
N VAL A 294 -9.23 31.70 -2.17
CA VAL A 294 -9.84 30.48 -1.61
C VAL A 294 -11.03 30.86 -0.73
N LEU A 295 -12.19 30.26 -1.01
CA LEU A 295 -13.46 30.49 -0.32
C LEU A 295 -13.73 29.41 0.75
N ALA A 296 -13.39 28.16 0.46
CA ALA A 296 -13.58 27.03 1.36
C ALA A 296 -12.57 25.92 1.05
N HIS A 297 -12.16 25.17 2.07
CA HIS A 297 -11.36 23.95 1.90
C HIS A 297 -11.53 23.02 3.08
N ASN A 298 -11.14 21.75 2.91
CA ASN A 298 -10.92 20.81 4.02
C ASN A 298 -9.43 20.52 4.29
N GLY A 299 -8.52 21.38 3.77
CA GLY A 299 -7.08 21.31 4.06
C GLY A 299 -6.73 21.67 5.49
N ASP A 300 -5.60 21.12 5.97
CA ASP A 300 -5.06 21.36 7.32
C ASP A 300 -4.51 22.78 7.48
N ALA A 301 -4.07 23.40 6.38
CA ALA A 301 -3.54 24.76 6.38
C ALA A 301 -3.85 25.51 5.08
N LEU A 302 -3.79 26.84 5.16
CA LEU A 302 -3.83 27.76 4.03
C LEU A 302 -2.58 28.65 4.06
N GLU A 303 -1.66 28.42 3.13
CA GLU A 303 -0.39 29.13 2.98
C GLU A 303 -0.52 30.15 1.83
N GLY A 304 -0.99 31.36 2.15
CA GLY A 304 -1.34 32.38 1.16
C GLY A 304 -2.55 31.95 0.32
N SER A 305 -2.33 31.59 -0.94
CA SER A 305 -3.37 31.04 -1.86
C SER A 305 -3.26 29.51 -2.03
N THR A 306 -2.41 28.86 -1.24
CA THR A 306 -2.15 27.42 -1.36
C THR A 306 -2.83 26.66 -0.24
N VAL A 307 -3.75 25.76 -0.56
CA VAL A 307 -4.34 24.82 0.39
C VAL A 307 -3.39 23.65 0.59
N VAL A 308 -3.15 23.24 1.83
CA VAL A 308 -2.24 22.14 2.17
C VAL A 308 -2.95 21.05 2.94
N TRP A 309 -2.80 19.81 2.50
CA TRP A 309 -3.22 18.60 3.21
C TRP A 309 -2.00 17.77 3.61
N ARG A 310 -2.05 17.17 4.79
CA ARG A 310 -1.06 16.27 5.37
C ARG A 310 -1.77 15.03 5.89
N PHE A 311 -1.40 13.87 5.36
CA PHE A 311 -1.94 12.58 5.79
C PHE A 311 -0.86 11.50 5.61
N ASN A 312 -1.13 10.27 6.03
CA ASN A 312 -0.22 9.13 5.82
C ASN A 312 -0.95 7.97 5.13
N GLY A 313 -0.22 6.92 4.74
CA GLY A 313 -0.86 5.80 4.05
C GLY A 313 -1.83 4.97 4.89
N LYS A 314 -1.85 5.08 6.23
CA LYS A 314 -2.93 4.47 7.04
C LYS A 314 -4.27 5.15 6.79
N ASP A 315 -4.27 6.45 6.48
CA ASP A 315 -5.48 7.21 6.15
C ASP A 315 -6.09 6.73 4.83
N LEU A 316 -5.27 6.14 3.95
CA LEU A 316 -5.68 5.54 2.67
C LEU A 316 -6.21 4.12 2.77
N ARG A 317 -6.39 3.57 3.98
CA ARG A 317 -6.91 2.20 4.18
C ARG A 317 -8.41 2.15 3.85
N ASP A 318 -9.25 1.61 4.71
CA ASP A 318 -10.65 1.27 4.39
C ASP A 318 -11.59 2.48 4.18
N ARG A 319 -11.05 3.67 3.88
CA ARG A 319 -11.77 4.93 3.64
C ARG A 319 -11.13 5.72 2.51
N ARG A 320 -11.95 6.48 1.79
CA ARG A 320 -11.47 7.44 0.77
C ARG A 320 -10.85 8.65 1.45
N GLN A 321 -9.72 9.11 0.94
CA GLN A 321 -9.15 10.40 1.33
C GLN A 321 -9.56 11.45 0.30
N ARG A 322 -10.47 12.35 0.68
CA ARG A 322 -11.00 13.42 -0.18
C ARG A 322 -10.36 14.76 0.16
N LEU A 323 -9.80 15.43 -0.83
CA LEU A 323 -9.23 16.76 -0.74
C LEU A 323 -10.10 17.73 -1.55
N LEU A 324 -10.69 18.72 -0.88
CA LEU A 324 -11.69 19.62 -1.44
C LEU A 324 -11.26 21.06 -1.23
N ALA A 325 -11.31 21.85 -2.30
CA ALA A 325 -11.11 23.29 -2.23
C ALA A 325 -12.01 24.02 -3.23
N LYS A 326 -12.45 25.20 -2.83
CA LYS A 326 -13.24 26.12 -3.63
C LYS A 326 -12.55 27.48 -3.65
N SER A 327 -12.43 28.10 -4.82
CA SER A 327 -11.92 29.47 -4.96
C SER A 327 -12.81 30.31 -5.87
N PHE A 328 -12.58 31.62 -5.85
CA PHE A 328 -13.22 32.58 -6.72
C PHE A 328 -12.19 33.55 -7.29
N LEU A 329 -12.15 33.64 -8.60
CA LEU A 329 -11.40 34.64 -9.34
C LEU A 329 -12.41 35.68 -9.85
N PRO A 330 -12.37 36.93 -9.35
CA PRO A 330 -13.21 37.99 -9.88
C PRO A 330 -13.01 38.13 -11.39
N ALA A 331 -14.06 38.54 -12.10
CA ALA A 331 -13.92 39.03 -13.45
C ALA A 331 -12.91 40.19 -13.38
N GLY A 332 -11.83 40.10 -14.15
CA GLY A 332 -10.95 41.25 -14.31
C GLY A 332 -11.72 42.34 -15.04
N ASP A 333 -11.60 43.58 -14.56
CA ASP A 333 -11.90 44.78 -15.35
C ASP A 333 -11.12 44.77 -16.68
#